data_AF-A0A6Y4QFX0-F1
#
_entry.id   AF-A0A6Y4QFX0-F1
#
_cell.length_a   1.000
_cell.length_b   1.000
_cell.length_c   1.000
_cell.angle_alpha   90.00
_cell.angle_beta   90.00
_cell.angle_gamma   90.00
#
_symmetry.space_group_name_H-M   'P 1'
#
loop_
_entity.id
_entity.type
_entity.pdbx_description
1 polymer ?
#
loop_
_entity_poly.entity_id
_entity_poly.type
_entity_poly.pdbx_seq_one_letter_code
_entity_poly.pdbx_strand_id
1 'polypeptide(L)'
;TSQIVGTQAVLNVLTGERYKTIAKETAGILKGEYGHTPVPVNAALQARVLEGGAPVTCRPADLLKPELAELEADVRRQAQEKGITLAGNAIDDVLTVALFPQIGLKFLENRHNPAAFEPLPQAEAAQPVAKAEKPAASGIYTVEVEGKAFVVKVSDGGDISQLTAAVPAASSAPVQAAAPAGAGTPVTAPLAGNIWKVIATEGQTVAEGDVLLILEA
;
A
#
# COMPACT_ATOMS: atom_id res chain seq x y z
N THR A 1 21.02 6.43 13.56
CA THR A 1 20.22 7.52 14.19
C THR A 1 19.56 8.45 13.18
N SER A 2 20.13 8.68 11.98
CA SER A 2 19.52 9.53 10.93
C SER A 2 18.08 9.15 10.57
N GLN A 3 17.79 7.87 10.37
CA GLN A 3 16.43 7.37 10.12
C GLN A 3 15.46 7.69 11.26
N ILE A 4 15.90 7.58 12.52
CA ILE A 4 15.06 7.84 13.70
C ILE A 4 14.60 9.32 13.69
N VAL A 5 15.52 10.24 13.42
CA VAL A 5 15.22 11.68 13.30
C VAL A 5 14.31 11.95 12.10
N GLY A 6 14.61 11.35 10.95
CA GLY A 6 13.81 11.51 9.73
C GLY A 6 12.37 11.05 9.90
N THR A 7 12.16 9.83 10.40
CA THR A 7 10.82 9.28 10.65
C THR A 7 10.05 10.13 11.66
N GLN A 8 10.69 10.55 12.75
CA GLN A 8 10.03 11.40 13.74
C GLN A 8 9.66 12.78 13.17
N ALA A 9 10.50 13.36 12.32
CA ALA A 9 10.21 14.62 11.65
C ALA A 9 9.00 14.50 10.72
N VAL A 10 8.93 13.43 9.93
CA VAL A 10 7.77 13.14 9.06
C VAL A 10 6.49 12.99 9.90
N LEU A 11 6.54 12.23 11.00
CA LEU A 11 5.39 12.07 11.90
C LEU A 11 4.92 13.41 12.47
N ASN A 12 5.83 14.30 12.87
CA ASN A 12 5.48 15.62 13.40
C ASN A 12 4.77 16.48 12.34
N VAL A 13 5.20 16.40 11.07
CA VAL A 13 4.57 17.13 9.95
C VAL A 13 3.19 16.56 9.65
N LEU A 14 3.07 15.24 9.47
CA LEU A 14 1.80 14.59 9.13
C LEU A 14 0.74 14.75 10.22
N THR A 15 1.16 14.77 11.49
CA THR A 15 0.24 14.95 12.63
C THR A 15 -0.05 16.41 12.96
N GLY A 16 0.67 17.36 12.34
CA GLY A 16 0.54 18.80 12.58
C GLY A 16 1.05 19.28 13.95
N GLU A 17 1.64 18.39 14.75
CA GLU A 17 2.05 18.68 16.12
C GLU A 17 3.34 17.93 16.48
N ARG A 18 4.32 18.66 17.02
CA ARG A 18 5.63 18.07 17.36
C ARG A 18 5.50 17.07 18.49
N TYR A 19 5.95 15.84 18.23
CA TYR A 19 5.97 14.75 19.19
C TYR A 19 4.60 14.41 19.75
N LYS A 20 3.49 14.70 19.05
CA LYS A 20 2.17 14.17 19.41
C LYS A 20 2.24 12.65 19.52
N THR A 21 2.74 12.01 18.47
CA THR A 21 3.16 10.61 18.48
C THR A 21 4.69 10.53 18.52
N ILE A 22 5.24 9.76 19.44
CA ILE A 22 6.69 9.48 19.50
C ILE A 22 6.93 8.08 18.93
N ALA A 23 7.75 7.98 17.90
CA ALA A 23 8.14 6.69 17.33
C ALA A 23 8.91 5.85 18.36
N LYS A 24 8.79 4.52 18.26
CA LYS A 24 9.43 3.58 19.19
C LYS A 24 10.93 3.83 19.32
N GLU A 25 11.62 4.02 18.19
CA GLU A 25 13.06 4.22 18.14
C GLU A 25 13.46 5.58 18.74
N THR A 26 12.65 6.62 18.54
CA THR A 26 12.84 7.93 19.20
C THR A 26 12.71 7.80 20.71
N ALA A 27 11.71 7.06 21.18
CA ALA A 27 11.55 6.77 22.59
C ALA A 27 12.75 5.98 23.13
N GLY A 28 13.27 5.01 22.38
CA GLY A 28 14.47 4.27 22.77
C GLY A 28 15.70 5.16 22.95
N ILE A 29 15.91 6.18 22.10
CA ILE A 29 16.99 7.17 22.31
C ILE A 29 16.78 7.91 23.63
N LEU A 30 15.56 8.40 23.87
CA LEU A 30 15.21 9.13 25.09
C LEU A 30 15.34 8.26 26.36
N LYS A 31 15.10 6.95 26.24
CA LYS A 31 15.28 5.95 27.30
C LYS A 31 16.74 5.52 27.50
N GLY A 32 17.66 5.88 26.60
CA GLY A 32 19.07 5.47 26.65
C GLY A 32 19.35 4.07 26.08
N GLU A 33 18.38 3.44 25.40
CA GLU A 33 18.50 2.09 24.83
C GLU A 33 19.51 2.00 23.68
N TYR A 34 19.87 3.15 23.08
CA TYR A 34 20.91 3.27 22.06
C TYR A 34 22.25 3.79 22.61
N GLY A 35 22.37 3.93 23.93
CA GLY A 35 23.54 4.47 24.62
C GLY A 35 23.43 5.97 24.92
N HIS A 36 24.57 6.57 25.26
CA HIS A 36 24.63 7.96 25.67
C HIS A 36 24.61 8.91 24.47
N THR A 37 23.76 9.93 24.54
CA THR A 37 23.74 11.00 23.53
C THR A 37 24.88 12.00 23.81
N PRO A 38 25.49 12.63 22.79
CA PRO A 38 26.59 13.58 23.01
C PRO A 38 26.22 14.81 23.83
N VAL A 39 24.92 15.14 23.89
CA VAL A 39 24.36 16.27 24.64
C VAL A 39 23.07 15.82 25.34
N PRO A 40 22.66 16.47 26.45
CA PRO A 40 21.43 16.13 27.14
C PRO A 40 20.21 16.18 26.21
N VAL A 41 19.33 15.19 26.36
CA VAL A 41 18.04 15.15 25.67
C VAL A 41 17.05 16.13 26.31
N ASN A 42 15.95 16.42 25.61
CA ASN A 42 14.88 17.25 26.18
C ASN A 42 14.22 16.55 27.38
N ALA A 43 14.30 17.17 28.55
CA ALA A 43 13.83 16.59 29.81
C ALA A 43 12.32 16.26 29.82
N ALA A 44 11.49 17.11 29.23
CA ALA A 44 10.04 16.89 29.19
C ALA A 44 9.67 15.69 28.31
N LEU A 45 10.31 15.56 27.15
CA LEU A 45 10.11 14.41 26.26
C LEU A 45 10.65 13.11 26.89
N GLN A 46 11.81 13.19 27.55
CA GLN A 46 12.39 12.05 28.25
C GLN A 46 11.47 11.58 29.38
N ALA A 47 11.00 12.48 30.24
CA ALA A 47 10.07 12.13 31.31
C ALA A 47 8.79 11.48 30.77
N ARG A 48 8.28 11.97 29.62
CA ARG A 48 7.08 11.41 28.98
C ARG A 48 7.26 9.97 28.52
N VAL A 49 8.42 9.59 27.98
CA VAL A 49 8.66 8.22 27.51
C VAL A 49 9.12 7.27 28.62
N LEU A 50 9.67 7.81 29.71
CA LEU A 50 10.12 7.01 30.84
C LEU A 50 8.97 6.56 31.73
N GLU A 51 7.84 7.28 31.72
CA GLU A 51 6.62 6.92 32.48
C GLU A 51 6.90 6.64 33.98
N GLY A 52 7.81 7.44 34.57
CA GLY A 52 8.24 7.29 35.97
C GLY A 52 9.44 6.36 36.19
N GLY A 53 9.94 5.70 35.14
CA GLY A 53 11.18 4.92 35.17
C GLY A 53 12.45 5.77 35.09
N ALA A 54 13.60 5.10 35.21
CA ALA A 54 14.92 5.72 35.03
C ALA A 54 15.47 5.42 33.63
N PRO A 55 16.22 6.35 33.01
CA PRO A 55 16.90 6.09 31.75
C PRO A 55 18.02 5.08 31.94
N VAL A 56 18.30 4.29 30.90
CA VAL A 56 19.47 3.41 30.81
C VAL A 56 20.73 4.26 30.73
N THR A 57 21.65 4.05 31.68
CA THR A 57 22.93 4.78 31.77
C THR A 57 24.16 3.90 31.59
N CYS A 58 24.01 2.58 31.60
CA CYS A 58 25.08 1.63 31.27
C CYS A 58 25.18 1.38 29.75
N ARG A 59 26.08 0.50 29.33
CA ARG A 59 26.10 0.01 27.95
C ARG A 59 24.83 -0.86 27.75
N PRO A 60 23.93 -0.55 26.79
CA PRO A 60 22.63 -1.24 26.70
C PRO A 60 22.72 -2.76 26.58
N ALA A 61 23.77 -3.28 25.94
CA ALA A 61 24.01 -4.71 25.81
C ALA A 61 24.23 -5.43 27.16
N ASP A 62 24.58 -4.71 28.23
CA ASP A 62 24.73 -5.28 29.58
C ASP A 62 23.38 -5.69 30.19
N LEU A 63 22.26 -5.19 29.64
CA LEU A 63 20.90 -5.56 30.04
C LEU A 63 20.34 -6.74 29.24
N LEU A 64 21.04 -7.19 28.19
CA LEU A 64 20.63 -8.32 27.35
C LEU A 64 21.21 -9.62 27.90
N LYS A 65 20.36 -10.65 27.96
CA LYS A 65 20.82 -12.00 28.30
C LYS A 65 21.44 -12.66 27.07
N PRO A 66 22.42 -13.56 27.22
CA PRO A 66 22.89 -14.38 26.12
C PRO A 66 21.74 -15.22 25.54
N GLU A 67 21.49 -15.11 24.24
CA GLU A 67 20.32 -15.70 23.56
C GLU A 67 20.68 -16.73 22.48
N LEU A 68 21.97 -16.95 22.20
CA LEU A 68 22.40 -17.78 21.06
C LEU A 68 21.87 -19.22 21.15
N ALA A 69 21.93 -19.85 22.32
CA ALA A 69 21.44 -21.22 22.50
C ALA A 69 19.92 -21.34 22.30
N GLU A 70 19.16 -20.32 22.71
CA GLU A 70 17.71 -20.28 22.49
C GLU A 70 17.40 -20.10 21.00
N LEU A 71 18.10 -19.17 20.33
CA LEU A 71 17.97 -18.95 18.88
C LEU A 71 18.33 -20.19 18.06
N GLU A 72 19.39 -20.91 18.42
CA GLU A 72 19.75 -22.17 17.77
C GLU A 72 18.62 -23.21 17.87
N ALA A 73 18.04 -23.36 19.06
CA ALA A 73 16.95 -24.29 19.29
C ALA A 73 15.70 -23.90 18.49
N ASP A 74 15.34 -22.62 18.50
CA ASP A 74 14.18 -22.10 17.79
C ASP A 74 14.32 -22.21 16.27
N VAL A 75 15.48 -21.86 15.71
CA VAL A 75 15.71 -21.98 14.26
C VAL A 75 15.69 -23.44 13.83
N ARG A 76 16.27 -24.36 14.61
CA ARG A 76 16.18 -25.80 14.30
C ARG A 76 14.75 -26.31 14.34
N ARG A 77 13.97 -25.89 15.35
CA ARG A 77 12.55 -26.25 15.47
C ARG A 77 11.75 -25.72 14.27
N GLN A 78 11.90 -24.43 13.94
CA GLN A 78 11.22 -23.81 12.79
C GLN A 78 11.61 -24.47 11.47
N ALA A 79 12.88 -24.84 11.31
CA ALA A 79 13.36 -25.54 10.13
C ALA A 79 12.73 -26.93 9.99
N GLN A 80 12.60 -27.68 11.09
CA GLN A 80 11.92 -28.97 11.10
C GLN A 80 10.42 -28.84 10.78
N GLU A 81 9.73 -27.89 11.42
CA GLU A 81 8.29 -27.64 11.22
C GLU A 81 7.96 -27.24 9.77
N LYS A 82 8.87 -26.48 9.13
CA LYS A 82 8.67 -25.93 7.78
C LYS A 82 9.40 -26.69 6.67
N GLY A 83 10.12 -27.77 7.01
CA GLY A 83 10.89 -28.55 6.04
C GLY A 83 12.05 -27.77 5.40
N ILE A 84 12.64 -26.83 6.12
CA ILE A 84 13.77 -26.00 5.64
C ILE A 84 15.07 -26.78 5.84
N THR A 85 15.84 -26.91 4.77
CA THR A 85 17.21 -27.43 4.85
C THR A 85 18.15 -26.32 5.29
N LEU A 86 18.67 -26.44 6.52
CA LEU A 86 19.71 -25.55 7.04
C LEU A 86 21.04 -25.77 6.30
N ALA A 87 21.89 -24.75 6.27
CA ALA A 87 23.23 -24.83 5.73
C ALA A 87 24.09 -25.85 6.49
N GLY A 88 25.16 -26.36 5.83
CA GLY A 88 26.10 -27.29 6.46
C GLY A 88 26.71 -26.74 7.75
N ASN A 89 26.89 -25.42 7.82
CA ASN A 89 27.22 -24.70 9.04
C ASN A 89 25.97 -23.96 9.57
N ALA A 90 25.11 -24.66 10.31
CA ALA A 90 23.80 -24.16 10.73
C ALA A 90 23.85 -22.85 11.53
N ILE A 91 24.99 -22.52 12.15
CA ILE A 91 25.16 -21.25 12.87
C ILE A 91 25.01 -20.03 11.95
N ASP A 92 25.37 -20.13 10.67
CA ASP A 92 25.24 -19.01 9.72
C ASP A 92 23.76 -18.68 9.48
N ASP A 93 22.90 -19.70 9.47
CA ASP A 93 21.46 -19.54 9.35
C ASP A 93 20.86 -18.97 10.62
N VAL A 94 21.34 -19.42 11.78
CA VAL A 94 20.93 -18.90 13.08
C VAL A 94 21.27 -17.42 13.19
N LEU A 95 22.48 -17.01 12.80
CA LEU A 95 22.88 -15.59 12.79
C LEU A 95 22.08 -14.77 11.78
N THR A 96 21.73 -15.33 10.62
CA THR A 96 20.86 -14.68 9.64
C THR A 96 19.47 -14.39 10.22
N VAL A 97 18.88 -15.38 10.88
CA VAL A 97 17.58 -15.22 11.56
C VAL A 97 17.71 -14.31 12.78
N ALA A 98 18.81 -14.35 13.53
CA ALA A 98 19.03 -13.44 14.67
C ALA A 98 19.02 -11.97 14.25
N LEU A 99 19.68 -11.64 13.13
CA LEU A 99 19.72 -10.27 12.60
C LEU A 99 18.38 -9.82 12.04
N PHE A 100 17.64 -10.72 11.38
CA PHE A 100 16.35 -10.43 10.75
C PHE A 100 15.38 -11.60 10.92
N PRO A 101 14.64 -11.73 12.04
CA PRO A 101 13.89 -12.97 12.33
C PRO A 101 12.91 -13.40 11.25
N GLN A 102 12.05 -12.48 10.81
CA GLN A 102 11.03 -12.78 9.80
C GLN A 102 11.62 -12.88 8.38
N ILE A 103 12.47 -11.92 8.00
CA ILE A 103 13.06 -11.86 6.66
C ILE A 103 14.06 -13.01 6.47
N GLY A 104 14.90 -13.25 7.47
CA GLY A 104 15.86 -14.34 7.51
C GLY A 104 15.16 -15.68 7.36
N LEU A 105 14.12 -15.96 8.13
CA LEU A 105 13.36 -17.21 8.00
C LEU A 105 12.73 -17.36 6.60
N LYS A 106 12.08 -16.29 6.09
CA LYS A 106 11.52 -16.28 4.74
C LYS A 106 12.59 -16.52 3.66
N PHE A 107 13.79 -15.97 3.85
CA PHE A 107 14.93 -16.24 2.99
C PHE A 107 15.36 -17.71 3.05
N LEU A 108 15.44 -18.31 4.25
CA LEU A 108 15.77 -19.72 4.40
C LEU A 108 14.75 -20.64 3.69
N GLU A 109 13.45 -20.35 3.84
CA GLU A 109 12.36 -21.05 3.15
C GLU A 109 12.52 -21.03 1.63
N ASN A 110 13.08 -19.95 1.09
CA ASN A 110 13.19 -19.72 -0.35
C ASN A 110 14.61 -19.83 -0.89
N ARG A 111 15.59 -20.25 -0.08
CA ARG A 111 17.02 -20.23 -0.42
C ARG A 111 17.36 -20.88 -1.77
N HIS A 112 16.63 -21.94 -2.12
CA HIS A 112 16.82 -22.70 -3.35
C HIS A 112 15.72 -22.45 -4.40
N ASN A 113 14.96 -21.36 -4.24
CA ASN A 113 13.88 -20.95 -5.11
C ASN A 113 14.19 -19.58 -5.76
N PRO A 114 14.87 -19.54 -6.92
CA PRO A 114 15.17 -18.30 -7.62
C PRO A 114 13.93 -17.46 -7.96
N ALA A 115 12.77 -18.09 -8.16
CA ALA A 115 11.52 -17.40 -8.51
C ALA A 115 10.90 -16.62 -7.34
N ALA A 116 11.34 -16.86 -6.10
CA ALA A 116 10.90 -16.11 -4.93
C ALA A 116 11.63 -14.77 -4.75
N PHE A 117 12.70 -14.54 -5.50
CA PHE A 117 13.50 -13.33 -5.44
C PHE A 117 13.27 -12.47 -6.67
N GLU A 118 13.45 -11.16 -6.51
CA GLU A 118 13.40 -10.24 -7.63
C GLU A 118 14.48 -10.60 -8.66
N PRO A 119 14.18 -10.50 -9.97
CA PRO A 119 15.20 -10.69 -10.99
C PRO A 119 16.32 -9.69 -10.77
N LEU A 120 17.55 -10.11 -11.08
CA LEU A 120 18.69 -9.20 -11.02
C LEU A 120 18.36 -7.93 -11.81
N PRO A 121 18.60 -6.73 -11.24
CA PRO A 121 18.45 -5.49 -11.97
C PRO A 121 19.27 -5.59 -13.25
N GLN A 122 18.60 -5.81 -14.37
CA GLN A 122 19.25 -5.70 -15.66
C GLN A 122 19.47 -4.21 -15.84
N ALA A 123 20.71 -3.81 -16.10
CA ALA A 123 20.88 -2.56 -16.81
C ALA A 123 20.06 -2.74 -18.08
N GLU A 124 18.92 -2.06 -18.18
CA GLU A 124 18.37 -1.77 -19.48
C GLU A 124 19.55 -1.22 -20.25
N ALA A 125 20.10 -2.02 -21.18
CA ALA A 125 20.68 -1.40 -22.35
C ALA A 125 19.63 -0.37 -22.71
N ALA A 126 20.03 0.90 -22.81
CA ALA A 126 19.22 1.91 -23.42
C ALA A 126 18.99 1.47 -24.87
N GLN A 127 18.16 0.43 -25.06
CA GLN A 127 17.27 0.36 -26.16
C GLN A 127 16.62 1.73 -26.09
N PRO A 128 16.75 2.57 -27.13
CA PRO A 128 15.89 3.73 -27.19
C PRO A 128 14.51 3.15 -26.94
N VAL A 129 13.88 3.56 -25.85
CA VAL A 129 12.45 3.35 -25.69
C VAL A 129 11.95 3.84 -27.03
N ALA A 130 11.50 2.93 -27.89
CA ALA A 130 10.84 3.31 -29.11
C ALA A 130 9.75 4.20 -28.57
N LYS A 131 9.98 5.51 -28.77
CA LYS A 131 9.32 6.62 -28.10
C LYS A 131 7.90 6.16 -27.89
N ALA A 132 7.53 5.87 -26.62
CA ALA A 132 6.29 5.15 -26.32
C ALA A 132 5.26 5.63 -27.33
N GLU A 133 4.84 4.76 -28.25
CA GLU A 133 3.79 5.14 -29.18
C GLU A 133 2.69 5.68 -28.29
N LYS A 134 2.44 6.98 -28.45
CA LYS A 134 1.56 7.78 -27.59
C LYS A 134 0.40 6.90 -27.14
N PRO A 135 0.10 6.77 -25.83
CA PRO A 135 -1.25 6.40 -25.45
C PRO A 135 -2.18 7.41 -26.12
N ALA A 136 -3.04 6.90 -26.99
CA ALA A 136 -4.18 7.51 -27.64
C ALA A 136 -4.32 9.05 -27.58
N ALA A 137 -4.08 9.67 -28.73
CA ALA A 137 -4.71 10.87 -29.29
C ALA A 137 -5.13 11.99 -28.31
N SER A 138 -4.31 13.04 -28.21
CA SER A 138 -4.83 14.40 -28.04
C SER A 138 -5.93 14.63 -29.08
N GLY A 139 -7.16 14.82 -28.62
CA GLY A 139 -8.35 14.82 -29.46
C GLY A 139 -9.29 15.96 -29.11
N ILE A 140 -10.08 16.37 -30.09
CA ILE A 140 -11.23 17.24 -29.88
C ILE A 140 -12.43 16.32 -29.66
N TYR A 141 -13.01 16.37 -28.47
CA TYR A 141 -14.14 15.54 -28.07
C TYR A 141 -15.38 16.39 -27.89
N THR A 142 -16.52 15.95 -28.40
CA THR A 142 -17.81 16.55 -28.08
C THR A 142 -18.37 15.85 -26.85
N VAL A 143 -18.47 16.58 -25.74
CA VAL A 143 -18.96 16.09 -24.45
C VAL A 143 -20.33 16.73 -24.18
N GLU A 144 -21.37 15.92 -24.02
CA GLU A 144 -22.69 16.41 -23.61
C GLU A 144 -22.81 16.40 -22.08
N VAL A 145 -23.09 17.57 -21.51
CA VAL A 145 -23.39 17.74 -20.08
C VAL A 145 -24.73 18.47 -19.97
N GLU A 146 -25.69 17.90 -19.24
CA GLU A 146 -27.02 18.47 -19.03
C GLU A 146 -27.76 18.85 -20.35
N GLY A 147 -27.63 18.02 -21.40
CA GLY A 147 -28.29 18.24 -22.68
C GLY A 147 -27.68 19.36 -23.55
N LYS A 148 -26.49 19.85 -23.20
CA LYS A 148 -25.72 20.79 -24.01
C LYS A 148 -24.39 20.17 -24.42
N ALA A 149 -24.11 20.20 -25.72
CA ALA A 149 -22.87 19.68 -26.30
C ALA A 149 -21.75 20.72 -26.22
N PHE A 150 -20.62 20.33 -25.63
CA PHE A 150 -19.41 21.13 -25.51
C PHE A 150 -18.26 20.47 -26.25
N VAL A 151 -17.56 21.23 -27.08
CA VAL A 151 -16.36 20.74 -27.76
C VAL A 151 -15.16 21.02 -26.86
N VAL A 152 -14.55 19.95 -26.37
CA VAL A 152 -13.43 19.94 -25.42
C VAL A 152 -12.17 19.48 -26.13
N LYS A 153 -11.13 20.31 -26.11
CA LYS A 153 -9.78 19.92 -26.56
C LYS A 153 -8.96 19.47 -25.35
N VAL A 154 -8.59 18.20 -25.31
CA VAL A 154 -7.75 17.64 -24.24
C VAL A 154 -6.30 17.59 -24.70
N SER A 155 -5.39 18.17 -23.91
CA SER A 155 -3.95 18.23 -24.19
C SER A 155 -3.18 17.29 -23.26
N ASP A 156 -1.97 16.89 -23.68
CA ASP A 156 -1.12 15.85 -23.06
C ASP A 156 -0.74 16.10 -21.56
N GLY A 157 -1.16 17.21 -20.95
CA GLY A 157 -0.90 17.57 -19.55
C GLY A 157 -2.14 17.57 -18.63
N GLY A 158 -3.32 17.20 -19.12
CA GLY A 158 -4.56 17.22 -18.33
C GLY A 158 -5.19 18.61 -18.12
N ASP A 159 -4.56 19.67 -18.62
CA ASP A 159 -5.11 21.03 -18.59
C ASP A 159 -6.19 21.23 -19.67
N ILE A 160 -7.39 21.63 -19.24
CA ILE A 160 -8.53 21.95 -20.09
C ILE A 160 -8.49 23.44 -20.43
N SER A 161 -8.12 23.79 -21.67
CA SER A 161 -7.87 25.19 -22.03
C SER A 161 -9.01 25.89 -22.77
N GLN A 162 -9.93 25.17 -23.43
CA GLN A 162 -10.99 25.81 -24.22
C GLN A 162 -12.28 24.97 -24.24
N LEU A 163 -13.36 25.55 -23.72
CA LEU A 163 -14.73 25.02 -23.75
C LEU A 163 -15.55 25.91 -24.67
N THR A 164 -16.00 25.37 -25.82
CA THR A 164 -16.86 26.11 -26.76
C THR A 164 -18.12 25.30 -27.03
N ALA A 165 -19.29 25.91 -26.85
CA ALA A 165 -20.57 25.26 -27.12
C ALA A 165 -20.75 25.05 -28.62
N ALA A 166 -21.01 23.80 -29.03
CA ALA A 166 -21.28 23.48 -30.43
C ALA A 166 -22.79 23.34 -30.68
N VAL A 167 -23.23 23.83 -31.83
CA VAL A 167 -24.61 23.69 -32.31
C VAL A 167 -24.81 22.24 -32.82
N PRO A 168 -25.92 21.56 -32.51
CA PRO A 168 -25.99 20.10 -32.66
C PRO A 168 -26.12 19.71 -34.14
N ALA A 169 -25.22 18.83 -34.58
CA ALA A 169 -25.42 17.99 -35.77
C ALA A 169 -25.48 16.53 -35.29
N ALA A 170 -26.56 15.85 -35.64
CA ALA A 170 -26.83 14.48 -35.22
C ALA A 170 -25.73 13.52 -35.70
N SER A 171 -25.15 12.74 -34.79
CA SER A 171 -24.36 11.56 -35.16
C SER A 171 -24.36 10.50 -34.07
N SER A 172 -24.51 9.27 -34.55
CA SER A 172 -24.64 7.99 -33.88
C SER A 172 -23.32 7.48 -33.30
N ALA A 173 -23.31 7.08 -32.03
CA ALA A 173 -22.22 6.33 -31.38
C ALA A 173 -22.74 5.03 -30.72
N PRO A 174 -21.91 3.98 -30.61
CA PRO A 174 -22.37 2.61 -30.41
C PRO A 174 -22.63 2.29 -28.93
N VAL A 175 -23.79 1.70 -28.67
CA VAL A 175 -24.17 1.10 -27.38
C VAL A 175 -23.44 -0.22 -27.18
N GLN A 176 -22.79 -0.37 -26.04
CA GLN A 176 -22.18 -1.62 -25.58
C GLN A 176 -23.29 -2.68 -25.44
N ALA A 177 -23.12 -3.82 -26.11
CA ALA A 177 -24.14 -4.86 -26.19
C ALA A 177 -24.44 -5.46 -24.81
N ALA A 178 -25.69 -5.34 -24.37
CA ALA A 178 -26.21 -6.06 -23.22
C ALA A 178 -26.22 -7.58 -23.51
N ALA A 179 -25.89 -8.38 -22.50
CA ALA A 179 -26.07 -9.83 -22.54
C ALA A 179 -27.54 -10.19 -22.86
N PRO A 180 -27.81 -11.30 -23.56
CA PRO A 180 -29.17 -11.64 -23.98
C PRO A 180 -30.07 -11.85 -22.76
N ALA A 181 -30.97 -10.90 -22.54
CA ALA A 181 -32.06 -11.04 -21.59
C ALA A 181 -33.09 -12.03 -22.16
N GLY A 182 -33.68 -12.86 -21.31
CA GLY A 182 -34.87 -13.63 -21.65
C GLY A 182 -36.02 -12.71 -22.09
N ALA A 183 -37.14 -13.28 -22.56
CA ALA A 183 -38.28 -12.58 -23.17
C ALA A 183 -39.08 -11.65 -22.22
N GLY A 184 -38.41 -10.73 -21.52
CA GLY A 184 -38.99 -9.76 -20.59
C GLY A 184 -38.40 -8.35 -20.77
N THR A 185 -39.04 -7.36 -20.13
CA THR A 185 -38.63 -5.96 -20.19
C THR A 185 -37.41 -5.72 -19.30
N PRO A 186 -36.28 -5.20 -19.83
CA PRO A 186 -35.08 -4.94 -19.03
C PRO A 186 -35.28 -3.75 -18.07
N VAL A 187 -34.88 -3.92 -16.80
CA VAL A 187 -34.84 -2.84 -15.81
C VAL A 187 -33.46 -2.19 -15.82
N THR A 188 -33.41 -0.89 -16.14
CA THR A 188 -32.15 -0.12 -16.24
C THR A 188 -31.95 0.75 -14.99
N ALA A 189 -30.69 1.01 -14.62
CA ALA A 189 -30.38 1.87 -13.48
C ALA A 189 -30.62 3.35 -13.85
N PRO A 190 -31.32 4.13 -12.99
CA PRO A 190 -31.63 5.53 -13.28
C PRO A 190 -30.45 6.50 -13.05
N LEU A 191 -29.43 6.09 -12.30
CA LEU A 191 -28.21 6.85 -12.01
C LEU A 191 -27.02 5.90 -11.86
N ALA A 192 -25.80 6.38 -12.15
CA ALA A 192 -24.57 5.65 -11.86
C ALA A 192 -24.33 5.57 -10.34
N GLY A 193 -24.03 4.38 -9.83
CA GLY A 193 -23.82 4.13 -8.40
C GLY A 193 -23.43 2.67 -8.13
N ASN A 194 -23.18 2.34 -6.87
CA ASN A 194 -22.87 0.99 -6.44
C ASN A 194 -24.15 0.24 -6.03
N ILE A 195 -24.26 -1.04 -6.39
CA ILE A 195 -25.39 -1.87 -5.93
C ILE A 195 -25.17 -2.21 -4.46
N TRP A 196 -26.02 -1.66 -3.59
CA TRP A 196 -25.96 -1.93 -2.16
C TRP A 196 -26.63 -3.26 -1.80
N LYS A 197 -27.76 -3.59 -2.44
CA LYS A 197 -28.48 -4.85 -2.17
C LYS A 197 -29.40 -5.25 -3.33
N VAL A 198 -29.38 -6.54 -3.70
CA VAL A 198 -30.39 -7.15 -4.58
C VAL A 198 -31.45 -7.83 -3.70
N ILE A 199 -32.72 -7.49 -3.90
CA ILE A 199 -33.84 -7.97 -3.07
C ILE A 199 -34.62 -9.08 -3.79
N ALA A 200 -34.71 -9.00 -5.12
CA ALA A 200 -35.40 -9.99 -5.92
C ALA A 200 -34.56 -11.26 -6.15
N THR A 201 -35.22 -12.41 -6.26
CA THR A 201 -34.60 -13.70 -6.62
C THR A 201 -35.03 -14.16 -8.01
N GLU A 202 -34.20 -14.97 -8.68
CA GLU A 202 -34.53 -15.53 -9.99
C GLU A 202 -35.85 -16.32 -9.96
N GLY A 203 -36.76 -16.04 -10.90
CA GLY A 203 -38.07 -16.69 -11.00
C GLY A 203 -39.15 -16.16 -10.04
N GLN A 204 -38.87 -15.12 -9.26
CA GLN A 204 -39.86 -14.48 -8.39
C GLN A 204 -40.95 -13.75 -9.20
N THR A 205 -42.22 -14.01 -8.88
CA THR A 205 -43.33 -13.19 -9.36
C THR A 205 -43.29 -11.83 -8.66
N VAL A 206 -43.17 -10.76 -9.43
CA VAL A 206 -43.13 -9.37 -8.94
C VAL A 206 -44.31 -8.58 -9.49
N ALA A 207 -44.82 -7.63 -8.70
CA ALA A 207 -45.87 -6.69 -9.11
C ALA A 207 -45.27 -5.35 -9.53
N GLU A 208 -46.06 -4.53 -10.22
CA GLU A 208 -45.68 -3.15 -10.52
C GLU A 208 -45.44 -2.37 -9.22
N GLY A 209 -44.24 -1.80 -9.08
CA GLY A 209 -43.83 -1.05 -7.89
C GLY A 209 -42.98 -1.81 -6.88
N ASP A 210 -42.71 -3.10 -7.08
CA ASP A 210 -41.86 -3.88 -6.18
C ASP A 210 -40.38 -3.45 -6.27
N VAL A 211 -39.71 -3.40 -5.12
CA VAL A 211 -38.29 -3.04 -5.03
C VAL A 211 -37.42 -4.25 -5.40
N LEU A 212 -36.73 -4.16 -6.54
CA LEU A 212 -35.88 -5.24 -7.04
C LEU A 212 -34.44 -5.17 -6.52
N LEU A 213 -33.89 -3.96 -6.39
CA LEU A 213 -32.53 -3.70 -5.93
C LEU A 213 -32.42 -2.28 -5.35
N ILE A 214 -31.42 -2.06 -4.50
CA ILE A 214 -31.08 -0.76 -3.92
C ILE A 214 -29.69 -0.37 -4.42
N LEU A 215 -29.58 0.86 -4.90
CA LEU A 215 -28.32 1.49 -5.31
C LEU A 215 -27.94 2.58 -4.31
N GLU A 216 -26.64 2.73 -4.09
CA GLU A 216 -26.03 3.87 -3.40
C GLU A 216 -25.32 4.72 -4.44
N ALA A 217 -25.66 6.01 -4.51
CA ALA A 217 -25.09 6.98 -5.44
C ALA A 217 -24.90 8.33 -4.75
#